data_AF-W6NH85-F1
#
_entry.id   AF-W6NH85-F1
#
_cell.length_a   1.000
_cell.length_b   1.000
_cell.length_c   1.000
_cell.angle_alpha   90.00
_cell.angle_beta   90.00
_cell.angle_gamma   90.00
#
_symmetry.space_group_name_H-M   'P 1'
#
loop_
_entity.id
_entity.type
_entity.pdbx_description
1 polymer ?
#
loop_
_entity_poly.entity_id
_entity_poly.type
_entity_poly.pdbx_seq_one_letter_code
_entity_poly.pdbx_strand_id
1 'polypeptide(L)' 'MDKDKFIVSYNNIMNDIIIPDEDFIEVINLLKLKRSVNLDFTISTDKSQQQNILKAIYEDVLNFYKIYLGQ' A
#
# COMPACT_ATOMS: atom_id res chain seq x y z
N MET A 1 -12.94 -5.68 -3.18
CA MET A 1 -12.42 -5.64 -4.56
C MET A 1 -12.29 -7.02 -5.18
N ASP A 2 -12.65 -7.17 -6.45
CA ASP A 2 -12.22 -8.31 -7.27
C ASP A 2 -10.77 -8.12 -7.80
N LYS A 3 -10.22 -9.15 -8.43
CA LYS A 3 -8.82 -9.15 -8.91
C LYS A 3 -8.56 -8.13 -10.00
N ASP A 4 -9.48 -7.97 -10.95
CA ASP A 4 -9.26 -7.12 -12.13
C ASP A 4 -9.37 -5.65 -11.74
N LYS A 5 -10.35 -5.31 -10.90
CA LYS A 5 -10.48 -4.00 -10.29
C LYS A 5 -9.24 -3.64 -9.46
N PHE A 6 -8.68 -4.58 -8.69
CA PHE A 6 -7.42 -4.37 -7.98
C PHE A 6 -6.27 -4.04 -8.92
N ILE A 7 -6.10 -4.81 -10.00
CA ILE A 7 -5.02 -4.58 -10.97
C ILE A 7 -5.15 -3.19 -11.59
N VAL A 8 -6.37 -2.80 -11.99
CA VAL A 8 -6.63 -1.48 -12.57
C VAL A 8 -6.35 -0.36 -11.56
N SER A 9 -6.91 -0.46 -10.35
CA SER A 9 -6.71 0.53 -9.29
C SER A 9 -5.23 0.67 -8.90
N TYR A 10 -4.53 -0.45 -8.73
CA TYR A 10 -3.10 -0.45 -8.43
C TYR A 10 -2.27 0.17 -9.55
N ASN A 11 -2.53 -0.19 -10.81
CA ASN A 11 -1.84 0.41 -11.96
C ASN A 11 -2.12 1.89 -12.10
N ASN A 12 -3.36 2.32 -11.89
CA ASN A 12 -3.73 3.74 -11.93
C ASN A 12 -2.93 4.52 -10.88
N ILE A 13 -2.89 4.04 -9.63
CA ILE A 13 -2.11 4.69 -8.57
C ILE A 13 -0.62 4.75 -8.92
N MET A 14 -0.04 3.66 -9.45
CA MET A 14 1.38 3.61 -9.82
C MET A 14 1.75 4.57 -10.96
N ASN A 15 0.78 4.93 -11.81
CA ASN A 15 0.93 5.87 -12.93
C ASN A 15 0.37 7.27 -12.61
N ASP A 16 0.28 7.64 -11.33
CA ASP A 16 -0.21 8.95 -10.85
C ASP A 16 -1.64 9.31 -11.28
N ILE A 17 -2.46 8.29 -11.58
CA ILE A 17 -3.89 8.44 -11.83
C ILE A 17 -4.61 8.31 -10.50
N ILE A 18 -5.23 9.41 -10.05
CA ILE A 18 -6.05 9.44 -8.85
C ILE A 18 -7.28 8.56 -9.07
N ILE A 19 -7.53 7.66 -8.12
CA ILE A 19 -8.74 6.83 -8.07
C ILE A 19 -9.61 7.24 -6.87
N PRO A 20 -10.89 6.81 -6.81
CA PRO A 20 -11.75 7.05 -5.65
C PRO A 20 -11.12 6.54 -4.35
N ASP A 21 -11.33 7.27 -3.25
CA ASP A 21 -10.73 6.94 -1.95
C ASP A 21 -11.14 5.55 -1.44
N GLU A 22 -12.38 5.11 -1.71
CA GLU A 22 -12.85 3.76 -1.37
C GLU A 22 -11.99 2.68 -2.02
N ASP A 23 -11.67 2.85 -3.31
CA ASP A 23 -10.83 1.90 -4.05
C ASP A 23 -9.39 1.95 -3.54
N PHE A 24 -8.87 3.14 -3.22
CA PHE A 24 -7.54 3.29 -2.63
C PHE A 24 -7.43 2.58 -1.27
N ILE A 25 -8.42 2.78 -0.39
CA ILE A 25 -8.50 2.11 0.92
C ILE A 25 -8.58 0.60 0.75
N GLU A 26 -9.39 0.10 -0.20
CA GLU A 26 -9.47 -1.33 -0.50
C GLU A 26 -8.13 -1.90 -1.01
N VAL A 27 -7.40 -1.17 -1.88
CA VAL A 27 -6.06 -1.57 -2.34
C VAL A 27 -5.10 -1.70 -1.15
N ILE A 28 -5.05 -0.69 -0.26
CA ILE A 28 -4.21 -0.73 0.93
C ILE A 28 -4.60 -1.90 1.85
N ASN A 29 -5.89 -2.12 2.07
CA ASN A 29 -6.37 -3.24 2.89
C ASN A 29 -5.99 -4.61 2.30
N LEU A 30 -6.05 -4.76 0.98
CA LEU A 30 -5.62 -5.98 0.31
C LEU A 30 -4.10 -6.19 0.45
N LEU A 31 -3.31 -5.14 0.31
CA LEU A 31 -1.86 -5.20 0.53
C LEU A 31 -1.51 -5.58 1.97
N LYS A 32 -2.26 -5.04 2.95
CA LYS A 32 -2.18 -5.43 4.37
C LYS A 32 -2.51 -6.91 4.59
N LEU A 33 -3.62 -7.39 4.01
CA LEU A 33 -4.03 -8.81 4.11
C LEU A 33 -2.99 -9.77 3.52
N LYS A 34 -2.29 -9.35 2.46
CA LYS A 34 -1.20 -10.10 1.85
C LYS A 34 0.14 -9.96 2.58
N ARG A 35 0.18 -9.22 3.69
CA ARG A 35 1.40 -8.91 4.45
C ARG A 35 2.49 -8.29 3.57
N SER A 36 2.08 -7.53 2.55
CA SER A 36 2.99 -6.71 1.72
C SER A 36 3.15 -5.30 2.29
N VAL A 37 2.29 -4.96 3.26
CA VAL A 37 2.26 -3.70 4.00
C VAL A 37 1.90 -4.05 5.45
N ASN A 38 2.48 -3.31 6.40
CA ASN A 38 2.16 -3.47 7.81
C ASN A 38 0.66 -3.19 8.09
N LEU A 39 0.05 -4.00 8.95
CA LEU A 39 -1.33 -3.82 9.41
C LEU A 39 -1.55 -2.42 10.02
N ASP A 40 -0.53 -1.90 10.73
CA ASP A 40 -0.57 -0.61 11.42
C ASP A 40 -0.31 0.59 10.49
N PHE A 41 -0.06 0.36 9.20
CA PHE A 41 0.17 1.45 8.25
C PHE A 41 -1.03 2.40 8.19
N THR A 42 -0.76 3.69 8.31
CA THR A 42 -1.76 4.76 8.25
C THR A 42 -1.64 5.55 6.95
N ILE A 43 -2.79 5.83 6.34
CA ILE A 43 -2.86 6.67 5.14
C ILE A 43 -2.62 8.13 5.56
N SER A 44 -1.68 8.81 4.91
CA SER A 44 -1.41 10.24 5.09
C SER A 44 -2.08 11.04 3.98
N THR A 45 -2.91 12.01 4.34
CA THR A 45 -3.60 12.91 3.41
C THR A 45 -2.68 13.94 2.75
N ASP A 46 -1.51 14.17 3.33
CA ASP A 46 -0.53 15.15 2.83
C ASP A 46 0.37 14.59 1.71
N LYS A 47 0.20 13.32 1.36
CA LYS A 47 1.02 12.61 0.37
C LYS A 47 0.15 12.02 -0.74
N SER A 48 0.74 11.86 -1.92
CA SER A 48 0.05 11.19 -3.02
C SER A 48 -0.23 9.72 -2.68
N GLN A 49 -1.28 9.16 -3.29
CA GLN A 49 -1.63 7.74 -3.15
C GLN A 49 -0.46 6.81 -3.50
N GLN A 50 0.32 7.14 -4.54
CA GLN A 50 1.53 6.41 -4.94
C GLN A 50 2.62 6.45 -3.85
N GLN A 51 2.92 7.64 -3.33
CA GLN A 51 3.91 7.81 -2.26
C GLN A 51 3.49 7.06 -0.98
N ASN A 52 2.20 7.02 -0.69
CA ASN A 52 1.66 6.25 0.43
C ASN A 52 1.90 4.75 0.24
N ILE A 53 1.63 4.19 -0.95
CA ILE A 53 1.91 2.77 -1.25
C ILE A 53 3.41 2.46 -1.19
N LEU A 54 4.26 3.30 -1.81
CA LEU A 54 5.71 3.07 -1.79
C LEU A 54 6.28 3.15 -0.38
N LYS A 55 5.83 4.13 0.42
CA LYS A 55 6.20 4.24 1.83
C LYS A 55 5.76 3.02 2.62
N ALA A 56 4.53 2.56 2.42
CA ALA A 56 3.99 1.37 3.07
C ALA A 56 4.84 0.11 2.80
N ILE A 57 5.22 -0.13 1.54
CA ILE A 57 6.09 -1.25 1.15
C ILE A 57 7.49 -1.08 1.76
N TYR A 58 8.04 0.13 1.73
CA TYR A 58 9.36 0.40 2.31
C TYR A 58 9.42 0.16 3.81
N GLU A 59 8.41 0.63 4.56
CA GLU A 59 8.32 0.41 6.02
C GLU A 59 8.17 -1.08 6.36
N ASP A 60 7.44 -1.84 5.52
CA ASP A 60 7.32 -3.29 5.66
C ASP A 60 8.65 -4.01 5.47
N VAL A 61 9.37 -3.68 4.38
CA VAL A 61 10.70 -4.25 4.09
C VAL A 61 11.69 -3.92 5.21
N LEU A 62 11.69 -2.69 5.71
CA LEU A 62 12.54 -2.32 6.85
C LEU A 62 12.20 -3.11 8.11
N ASN A 63 10.92 -3.29 8.43
CA ASN A 63 10.50 -4.06 9.60
C ASN A 63 10.87 -5.54 9.44
N PHE A 64 10.71 -6.11 8.25
CA PHE A 64 11.18 -7.46 7.95
C PHE A 64 12.69 -7.60 8.23
N TYR A 65 13.50 -6.67 7.72
CA TYR A 65 14.95 -6.70 7.95
C TYR A 65 15.32 -6.53 9.43
N LYS A 66 14.65 -5.65 10.17
CA LYS A 66 14.87 -5.51 11.63
C LYS A 66 14.62 -6.83 12.36
N ILE A 67 13.45 -7.43 12.13
CA ILE A 67 13.06 -8.72 12.74
C ILE A 67 14.05 -9.83 12.35
N TYR A 68 14.40 -9.93 11.06
CA TYR A 68 15.26 -11.00 10.56
C TYR A 68 16.73 -10.86 10.98
N LEU A 69 17.22 -9.62 11.09
CA LEU A 69 18.60 -9.31 11.49
C LEU A 69 18.77 -9.15 13.01
N GLY A 70 17.69 -9.24 13.80
CA GLY A 70 17.73 -9.14 15.27
C GLY A 70 18.08 -7.74 15.79
N GLN A 71 17.72 -6.69 15.04
CA GLN A 71 17.82 -5.28 15.46
C GLN A 71 16.45 -4.76 15.90
#